data_AF-A0A1J0LS78-F1
#
_entry.id   AF-A0A1J0LS78-F1
#
_cell.length_a   1.000
_cell.length_b   1.000
_cell.length_c   1.000
_cell.angle_alpha   90.00
_cell.angle_beta   90.00
_cell.angle_gamma   90.00
#
_symmetry.space_group_name_H-M   'P 1'
#
loop_
_entity.id
_entity.type
_entity.pdbx_description
1 polymer ?
#
loop_
_entity_poly.entity_id
_entity_poly.type
_entity_poly.pdbx_seq_one_letter_code
_entity_poly.pdbx_strand_id
1 'polypeptide(L)' 'MAWTREGRLWLLVSEPTTPGVLARALLARGAWNALRMDGGGSAQLWVKGVLRSPYQGSPRPVVNALALFAP' A
#
# COMPACT_ATOMS: atom_id res chain seq x y z
N MET A 1 3.91 1.77 -1.62
CA MET A 1 3.47 3.00 -2.30
C MET A 1 3.98 2.98 -3.73
N ALA A 2 3.19 3.45 -4.70
CA ALA A 2 3.60 3.53 -6.10
C ALA A 2 3.05 4.80 -6.75
N TRP A 3 3.65 5.24 -7.85
CA TRP A 3 3.16 6.39 -8.61
C TRP A 3 3.40 6.24 -10.11
N THR A 4 2.59 6.98 -10.87
CA THR A 4 2.57 6.98 -12.34
C THR A 4 3.36 8.17 -12.91
N ARG A 5 3.64 8.19 -14.22
CA ARG A 5 4.28 9.33 -14.91
C ARG A 5 3.44 10.60 -14.78
N GLU A 6 2.13 10.43 -14.77
CA GLU A 6 1.13 11.50 -14.78
C GLU A 6 0.87 12.06 -13.36
N GLY A 7 1.66 11.64 -12.37
CA GLY A 7 1.57 12.16 -11.00
C GLY A 7 0.48 11.54 -10.12
N ARG A 8 -0.20 10.48 -10.57
CA ARG A 8 -1.13 9.74 -9.69
C ARG A 8 -0.36 8.94 -8.65
N LEU A 9 -0.69 9.14 -7.38
CA LEU A 9 -0.15 8.40 -6.23
C LEU A 9 -1.08 7.25 -5.84
N TRP A 10 -0.51 6.08 -5.59
CA TRP A 10 -1.21 4.90 -5.06
C TRP A 10 -0.69 4.53 -3.67
N LEU A 11 -1.60 4.59 -2.70
CA LEU A 11 -1.46 3.95 -1.40
C LEU A 11 -2.15 2.59 -1.49
N LEU A 12 -1.38 1.53 -1.27
CA LEU A 12 -1.85 0.16 -1.51
C LEU A 12 -1.27 -0.81 -0.50
N VAL A 13 -2.03 -1.87 -0.26
CA VAL A 13 -1.63 -3.11 0.40
C VAL A 13 -1.94 -4.27 -0.56
N SER A 14 -1.26 -5.39 -0.39
CA SER A 14 -1.49 -6.61 -1.18
C SER A 14 -1.71 -7.80 -0.26
N GLU A 15 -2.28 -8.86 -0.82
CA GLU A 15 -2.17 -10.19 -0.22
C GLU A 15 -0.70 -10.60 -0.06
N PRO A 16 -0.39 -11.61 0.79
CA PRO A 16 0.95 -12.14 0.95
C PRO A 16 1.60 -12.45 -0.40
N THR A 17 2.73 -11.81 -0.66
CA THR A 17 3.45 -11.95 -1.92
C THR A 17 4.93 -11.60 -1.76
N THR A 18 5.73 -11.88 -2.78
CA THR A 18 7.15 -11.53 -2.79
C THR A 18 7.38 -10.15 -3.41
N PRO A 19 8.47 -9.44 -3.06
CA PRO A 19 8.78 -8.13 -3.64
C PRO A 19 8.77 -8.14 -5.18
N GLY A 20 9.34 -9.19 -5.80
CA GLY A 20 9.44 -9.29 -7.26
C GLY A 20 8.09 -9.49 -7.95
N VAL A 21 7.18 -10.28 -7.34
CA VAL A 21 5.82 -10.47 -7.87
C VAL A 21 5.03 -9.16 -7.80
N LEU A 22 5.07 -8.47 -6.65
CA LEU A 22 4.40 -7.18 -6.49
C LEU A 22 4.95 -6.12 -7.45
N ALA A 23 6.28 -6.03 -7.61
CA ALA A 23 6.90 -5.09 -8.52
C ALA A 23 6.42 -5.28 -9.97
N ARG A 24 6.42 -6.53 -10.47
CA ARG A 24 5.87 -6.85 -11.81
C ARG A 24 4.39 -6.50 -11.94
N ALA A 25 3.59 -6.79 -10.90
CA ALA A 25 2.17 -6.47 -10.90
C ALA A 25 1.88 -4.96 -10.91
N LEU A 26 2.75 -4.14 -10.29
CA LEU A 26 2.67 -2.69 -10.32
C LEU A 26 3.09 -2.13 -11.68
N LEU A 27 4.20 -2.63 -12.25
CA LEU A 27 4.65 -2.26 -13.60
C LEU A 27 3.56 -2.57 -14.64
N ALA A 28 2.96 -3.75 -14.59
CA ALA A 28 1.87 -4.15 -15.48
C ALA A 28 0.61 -3.26 -15.36
N ARG A 29 0.43 -2.58 -14.23
CA ARG A 29 -0.68 -1.64 -13.99
C ARG A 29 -0.33 -0.19 -14.37
N GLY A 30 0.90 0.08 -14.82
CA GLY A 30 1.35 1.42 -15.22
C GLY A 30 2.04 2.21 -14.11
N ALA A 31 2.44 1.59 -13.00
CA ALA A 31 3.34 2.27 -12.07
C ALA A 31 4.67 2.58 -12.77
N TRP A 32 5.14 3.82 -12.65
CA TRP A 32 6.48 4.23 -13.10
C TRP A 32 7.52 3.90 -12.03
N ASN A 33 7.20 4.17 -10.76
CA ASN A 33 8.08 3.91 -9.62
C ASN A 33 7.27 3.42 -8.42
N ALA A 34 7.95 2.73 -7.52
CA ALA A 34 7.38 2.27 -6.26
C ALA A 34 8.43 2.20 -5.15
N LEU A 35 7.97 2.42 -3.92
CA LEU A 35 8.74 2.22 -2.70
C LEU A 35 8.00 1.20 -1.82
N ARG A 36 8.73 0.16 -1.39
CA ARG A 36 8.21 -0.82 -0.43
C ARG A 36 8.19 -0.18 0.97
N MET A 37 7.03 -0.26 1.61
CA MET A 37 6.85 0.15 3.01
C MET A 37 6.80 -1.09 3.91
N ASP A 38 6.57 -0.90 5.22
CA ASP A 38 6.40 -2.01 6.15
C ASP A 38 5.27 -2.96 5.71
N GLY A 39 5.44 -4.24 6.03
CA GLY A 39 4.61 -5.35 5.54
C GLY A 39 4.12 -6.27 6.64
N GLY A 40 3.73 -7.50 6.27
CA GLY A 40 3.27 -8.51 7.23
C GLY A 40 2.07 -8.02 8.05
N GLY A 41 2.08 -8.27 9.36
CA GLY A 41 1.01 -7.84 10.28
C GLY A 41 0.89 -6.31 10.46
N SER A 42 1.85 -5.53 9.94
CA SER A 42 1.79 -4.07 9.93
C SER A 42 1.11 -3.50 8.67
N ALA A 43 0.89 -4.33 7.64
CA ALA A 43 0.31 -3.87 6.38
C ALA A 43 -1.18 -3.50 6.54
N GLN A 44 -1.46 -2.20 6.49
CA GLN A 44 -2.79 -1.65 6.71
C GLN A 44 -3.09 -0.54 5.70
N LEU A 45 -4.32 -0.55 5.18
CA LEU A 45 -4.86 0.54 4.38
C LEU A 45 -6.18 0.95 5.01
N TRP A 46 -6.30 2.24 5.34
CA TRP A 46 -7.50 2.82 5.91
C TRP A 46 -8.11 3.81 4.91
N VAL A 47 -9.40 3.68 4.65
CA VAL A 47 -10.14 4.59 3.77
C VAL A 47 -11.31 5.16 4.57
N LYS A 48 -11.24 6.47 4.87
CA LYS A 48 -12.27 7.18 5.65
C LYS A 48 -12.63 6.47 6.96
N GLY A 49 -11.61 6.06 7.72
CA GLY A 49 -11.78 5.35 9.00
C GLY A 49 -12.12 3.86 8.90
N VAL A 50 -12.29 3.32 7.69
CA VAL A 50 -12.58 1.89 7.48
C VAL A 50 -11.32 1.15 7.03
N LEU A 51 -10.97 0.07 7.72
CA LEU A 51 -9.88 -0.80 7.33
C LEU A 51 -10.22 -1.54 6.02
N ARG A 52 -9.33 -1.42 5.04
CA ARG A 52 -9.37 -2.07 3.72
C ARG A 52 -8.08 -2.87 3.51
N SER A 53 -7.78 -3.77 4.44
CA SER A 53 -6.60 -4.63 4.37
C SER A 53 -7.01 -6.07 4.03
N PRO A 54 -6.21 -6.80 3.22
CA PRO A 54 -6.41 -8.24 3.03
C PRO A 54 -6.07 -9.06 4.29
N TYR A 55 -5.37 -8.45 5.26
CA TYR A 55 -5.15 -9.07 6.55
C TYR A 55 -6.45 -9.09 7.37
N GLN A 56 -6.86 -10.29 7.79
CA GLN A 56 -8.13 -10.50 8.53
C GLN A 56 -7.98 -10.47 10.06
N GLY A 57 -6.76 -10.36 10.59
CA GLY A 57 -6.55 -10.22 12.03
C GLY A 57 -6.78 -8.80 12.53
N SER A 58 -6.75 -8.62 13.85
CA SER A 58 -6.79 -7.28 14.45
C SER A 58 -5.57 -6.45 13.99
N PRO A 59 -5.75 -5.19 13.53
CA PRO A 59 -4.65 -4.32 13.12
C PRO A 59 -3.62 -4.16 14.24
N ARG A 60 -2.34 -4.39 13.92
CA ARG A 60 -1.25 -4.16 14.86
C ARG A 60 -1.04 -2.65 15.07
N PRO A 61 -0.75 -2.18 16.29
CA PRO A 61 -0.22 -0.83 16.49
C PRO A 61 1.06 -0.60 15.68
N VAL A 62 1.13 0.50 14.94
CA VAL A 62 2.30 0.89 14.12
C VAL A 62 2.86 2.23 14.57
N VAL A 63 4.16 2.45 14.33
CA VAL A 63 4.87 3.65 14.78
C VAL A 63 4.48 4.88 13.96
N ASN A 64 4.43 4.74 12.63
CA ASN A 64 4.18 5.82 11.69
C ASN A 64 3.18 5.40 10.61
N ALA A 65 2.44 6.36 10.06
CA ALA A 65 1.52 6.16 8.94
C ALA A 65 1.72 7.23 7.86
N LEU A 66 1.47 6.86 6.61
CA LEU A 66 1.37 7.80 5.50
C LEU A 66 -0.10 8.10 5.25
N ALA A 67 -0.50 9.36 5.40
CA ALA A 67 -1.87 9.80 5.22
C ALA A 67 -2.01 10.72 4.00
N LEU A 68 -3.05 10.48 3.20
CA LEU A 68 -3.55 11.45 2.23
C LEU A 68 -4.81 12.07 2.81
N PHE A 69 -4.79 13.36 3.04
CA PHE A 69 -5.93 14.12 3.54
C PHE A 69 -6.15 15.35 2.65
N ALA A 70 -7.41 15.78 2.56
CA ALA A 70 -7.75 17.09 2.02
C ALA A 70 -8.05 18.02 3.22
N PRO A 71 -7.73 19.33 3.10
CA PRO A 71 -8.17 20.33 4.07
C PRO A 71 -9.69 20.36 4.22
#